data_AF-A0A3D1GW79-F1
#
_entry.id   AF-A0A3D1GW79-F1
#
_cell.length_a   1.000
_cell.length_b   1.000
_cell.length_c   1.000
_cell.angle_alpha   90.00
_cell.angle_beta   90.00
_cell.angle_gamma   90.00
#
_symmetry.space_group_name_H-M   'P 1'
#
loop_
_entity.id
_entity.type
_entity.pdbx_description
1 polymer ?
#
loop_
_entity_poly.entity_id
_entity_poly.type
_entity_poly.pdbx_seq_one_letter_code
_entity_poly.pdbx_strand_id
1 'polypeptide(L)'
;MNETLQEARTPLLGLSLAELEEQVSQLQLPRFRARQLWRWVWRHGLTEFADMTDLGKPVQALLAQHFHADRPVVSRRQDSSDGTIKWLIKLADGQEAETVYIP
;
A
#
# COMPACT_ATOMS: atom_id res chain seq x y z
N MET A 1 12.33 6.79 -15.49
CA MET A 1 13.46 5.96 -15.03
C MET A 1 13.20 5.37 -13.63
N ASN A 2 11.93 5.12 -13.25
CA ASN A 2 11.56 4.54 -11.95
C ASN A 2 10.82 3.20 -12.06
N GLU A 3 10.37 2.80 -13.25
CA GLU A 3 9.55 1.59 -13.44
C GLU A 3 10.31 0.30 -13.14
N THR A 4 11.60 0.23 -13.48
CA THR A 4 12.41 -1.00 -13.33
C THR A 4 12.79 -1.33 -11.87
N LEU A 5 12.74 -0.35 -10.96
CA LEU A 5 13.05 -0.56 -9.53
C LEU A 5 11.82 -0.99 -8.71
N GLN A 6 10.61 -0.78 -9.24
CA GLN A 6 9.36 -1.21 -8.59
C GLN A 6 9.09 -2.70 -8.80
N GLU A 7 9.39 -3.26 -9.97
CA GLU A 7 9.18 -4.69 -10.25
C GLU A 7 9.98 -5.64 -9.34
N ALA A 8 11.07 -5.16 -8.73
CA ALA A 8 11.88 -5.95 -7.81
C ALA A 8 11.37 -5.94 -6.35
N ARG A 9 10.44 -5.03 -6.00
CA ARG A 9 9.91 -4.89 -4.64
C ARG A 9 8.59 -5.61 -4.50
N THR A 10 8.33 -6.18 -3.34
CA THR A 10 7.08 -6.91 -3.08
C THR A 10 5.92 -5.92 -2.85
N PRO A 11 4.78 -6.08 -3.56
CA PRO A 11 3.60 -5.26 -3.31
C PRO A 11 3.04 -5.58 -1.93
N LEU A 12 3.02 -4.58 -1.06
CA LEU A 12 2.55 -4.75 0.31
C LEU A 12 1.02 -4.80 0.36
N LEU A 13 0.36 -4.11 -0.59
CA LEU A 13 -1.08 -4.24 -0.83
C LEU A 13 -1.33 -5.56 -1.57
N GLY A 14 -1.98 -6.52 -0.91
CA GLY A 14 -2.29 -7.83 -1.48
C GLY A 14 -1.73 -8.99 -0.66
N LEU A 15 -0.71 -8.75 0.15
CA LEU A 15 -0.26 -9.72 1.15
C LEU A 15 -1.31 -9.87 2.25
N SER A 16 -1.53 -11.09 2.69
CA SER A 16 -2.16 -11.41 3.97
C SER A 16 -1.21 -11.13 5.14
N LEU A 17 -1.74 -11.05 6.36
CA LEU A 17 -0.91 -10.85 7.54
C LEU A 17 0.11 -11.99 7.73
N ALA A 18 -0.26 -13.23 7.39
CA ALA A 18 0.64 -14.38 7.50
C ALA A 18 1.81 -14.31 6.52
N GLU A 19 1.54 -13.95 5.25
CA GLU A 19 2.59 -13.72 4.25
C GLU A 19 3.49 -12.56 4.65
N LEU A 20 2.91 -11.47 5.17
CA LEU A 20 3.70 -10.34 5.66
C LEU A 20 4.60 -10.72 6.85
N GLU A 21 4.11 -11.56 7.77
CA GLU A 21 4.92 -12.09 8.88
C GLU A 21 6.08 -12.96 8.39
N GLU A 22 5.88 -13.76 7.34
CA GLU A 22 6.94 -14.54 6.70
C GLU A 22 7.99 -13.64 6.05
N GLN A 23 7.55 -12.70 5.20
CA GLN A 23 8.44 -11.78 4.49
C GLN A 23 9.27 -10.93 5.45
N VAL A 24 8.65 -10.40 6.52
CA VAL A 24 9.37 -9.65 7.57
C VAL A 24 10.41 -10.52 8.30
N SER A 25 10.10 -11.80 8.54
CA SER A 25 11.03 -12.71 9.20
C SER A 25 12.25 -13.02 8.32
N GLN A 26 12.08 -13.10 7.00
CA GLN A 26 13.19 -13.27 6.05
C GLN A 26 14.16 -12.07 6.07
N LEU A 27 13.67 -10.87 6.42
CA LEU A 27 14.48 -9.66 6.62
C LEU A 27 15.14 -9.58 8.01
N GLN A 28 15.11 -10.67 8.79
CA GLN A 28 15.60 -10.72 10.18
C GLN A 28 14.95 -9.68 11.11
N LEU A 29 13.76 -9.18 10.75
CA LEU A 29 12.99 -8.28 11.57
C LEU A 29 12.09 -9.07 12.54
N PRO A 30 11.84 -8.55 13.75
CA PRO A 30 10.89 -9.18 14.67
C PRO A 30 9.50 -9.29 14.06
N ARG A 31 8.83 -10.42 14.26
CA ARG A 31 7.49 -10.71 13.69
C ARG A 31 6.44 -9.64 14.00
N PHE A 32 6.54 -8.94 15.13
CA PHE A 32 5.61 -7.86 15.47
C PHE A 32 5.65 -6.68 14.48
N ARG A 33 6.75 -6.50 13.73
CA ARG A 33 6.87 -5.47 12.68
C ARG A 33 5.85 -5.68 11.56
N ALA A 34 5.50 -6.92 11.23
CA ALA A 34 4.45 -7.22 10.27
C ALA A 34 3.09 -6.66 10.73
N ARG A 35 2.77 -6.77 12.02
CA ARG A 35 1.53 -6.20 12.57
C ARG A 35 1.54 -4.68 12.57
N GLN A 36 2.69 -4.04 12.74
CA GLN A 36 2.83 -2.60 12.60
C GLN A 36 2.58 -2.18 11.14
N LEU A 37 3.23 -2.83 10.18
CA LEU A 37 3.01 -2.59 8.75
C LEU A 37 1.55 -2.76 8.36
N TRP A 38 0.93 -3.88 8.78
CA TRP A 38 -0.49 -4.15 8.55
C TRP A 38 -1.39 -3.03 9.05
N ARG A 39 -1.13 -2.54 10.27
CA ARG A 39 -1.88 -1.42 10.85
C ARG A 39 -1.70 -0.16 10.02
N TRP A 40 -0.47 0.15 9.60
CA TRP A 40 -0.20 1.34 8.79
C TRP A 40 -0.92 1.31 7.44
N VAL A 41 -0.98 0.16 6.78
CA VAL A 41 -1.74 0.00 5.53
C VAL A 41 -3.22 0.27 5.74
N TRP A 42 -3.85 -0.46 6.65
CA TRP A 42 -5.31 -0.54 6.70
C TRP A 42 -5.95 0.51 7.61
N ARG A 43 -5.23 0.98 8.63
CA ARG A 43 -5.72 2.01 9.55
C ARG A 43 -5.27 3.42 9.16
N HIS A 44 -4.05 3.55 8.66
CA HIS A 44 -3.44 4.85 8.40
C HIS A 44 -3.32 5.19 6.91
N GLY A 45 -3.57 4.22 6.02
CA GLY A 45 -3.48 4.46 4.58
C GLY A 45 -2.05 4.71 4.10
N LEU A 46 -1.06 3.94 4.61
CA LEU A 46 0.36 4.07 4.28
C LEU A 46 0.61 4.29 2.77
N THR A 47 1.25 5.39 2.41
CA THR A 47 1.80 5.64 1.06
C THR A 47 3.31 5.60 1.05
N GLU A 48 3.95 6.12 2.11
CA GLU A 48 5.40 6.21 2.23
C GLU A 48 5.89 5.62 3.57
N PHE A 49 6.93 4.78 3.53
CA PHE A 49 7.48 4.17 4.76
C PHE A 49 8.08 5.19 5.73
N ALA A 50 8.47 6.37 5.23
CA ALA A 50 8.95 7.47 6.05
C ALA A 50 7.89 8.02 7.00
N ASP A 51 6.60 7.85 6.69
CA ASP A 51 5.49 8.30 7.53
C ASP A 51 5.30 7.45 8.79
N MET A 52 5.94 6.28 8.86
CA MET A 52 5.82 5.33 9.98
C MET A 52 6.63 5.80 11.19
N THR A 53 6.14 6.81 11.90
CA THR A 53 6.86 7.47 13.01
C THR A 53 7.19 6.57 14.20
N ASP A 54 6.55 5.39 14.30
CA ASP A 54 6.82 4.38 15.33
C ASP A 54 7.91 3.35 14.92
N LEU A 55 8.53 3.56 13.75
CA LEU A 55 9.70 2.83 13.26
C LEU A 55 10.94 3.73 13.22
N GLY A 56 12.10 3.17 13.56
CA GLY A 56 13.37 3.89 13.39
C GLY A 56 13.76 4.01 11.91
N LYS A 57 14.48 5.07 11.53
CA LYS A 57 14.93 5.33 10.15
C LYS A 57 15.58 4.12 9.45
N PRO A 58 16.45 3.31 10.11
CA PRO A 58 17.03 2.13 9.46
C PRO A 58 15.98 1.09 9.04
N VAL A 59 14.94 0.90 9.87
CA VAL A 59 13.86 -0.05 9.57
C VAL A 59 12.96 0.49 8.46
N GLN A 60 12.63 1.78 8.48
CA GLN A 60 11.88 2.42 7.39
C GLN A 60 12.61 2.26 6.04
N ALA A 61 13.92 2.52 6.02
CA ALA A 61 14.75 2.40 4.82
C ALA A 61 14.83 0.95 4.32
N LEU A 62 15.01 -0.02 5.23
CA LEU A 62 15.01 -1.44 4.87
C LEU A 62 13.65 -1.86 4.26
N LEU A 63 12.55 -1.46 4.88
CA LEU A 63 11.21 -1.77 4.37
C LEU A 63 10.95 -1.14 3.00
N ALA A 64 11.39 0.10 2.78
CA ALA A 64 11.26 0.78 1.49
C ALA A 64 12.10 0.14 0.36
N GLN A 65 13.18 -0.57 0.70
CA GLN A 65 13.99 -1.33 -0.26
C GLN A 65 13.34 -2.64 -0.68
N HIS A 66 12.54 -3.27 0.20
CA HIS A 66 11.94 -4.59 -0.05
C HIS A 66 10.47 -4.54 -0.46
N PHE A 67 9.74 -3.50 -0.05
CA PHE A 67 8.30 -3.39 -0.26
C PHE A 67 7.94 -2.08 -0.96
N HIS A 68 6.77 -2.08 -1.60
CA HIS A 68 6.11 -0.88 -2.08
C HIS A 68 4.62 -0.90 -1.70
N ALA A 69 4.03 0.28 -1.51
CA ALA A 69 2.63 0.44 -1.08
C ALA A 69 1.79 1.21 -2.12
N ASP A 70 2.13 1.04 -3.40
CA ASP A 70 1.50 1.76 -4.51
C ASP A 70 0.02 1.45 -4.58
N ARG A 71 -0.80 2.51 -4.69
CA ARG A 71 -2.24 2.40 -4.88
C ARG A 71 -2.61 2.66 -6.34
N PRO A 72 -3.68 2.02 -6.83
CA PRO A 72 -4.30 2.42 -8.08
C PRO A 72 -4.66 3.91 -8.09
N VAL A 73 -4.54 4.54 -9.26
CA VAL A 73 -4.77 5.98 -9.40
C VAL A 73 -6.23 6.23 -9.76
N VAL A 74 -6.86 7.22 -9.14
CA VAL A 74 -8.19 7.68 -9.56
C VAL A 74 -8.04 8.49 -10.85
N SER A 75 -8.51 7.95 -11.97
CA SER A 75 -8.50 8.64 -13.27
C SER A 75 -9.68 9.59 -13.43
N ARG A 76 -10.81 9.30 -12.77
CA ARG A 76 -12.00 10.15 -12.78
C ARG A 76 -12.78 10.05 -11.47
N ARG A 77 -13.32 11.18 -11.01
CA ARG A 77 -14.26 11.28 -9.89
C ARG A 77 -15.53 11.98 -10.35
N GLN A 78 -16.69 11.48 -9.93
CA GLN A 78 -18.00 12.07 -10.18
C GLN A 78 -18.77 12.12 -8.87
N ASP A 79 -19.21 13.32 -8.49
CA ASP A 79 -19.99 13.56 -7.28
C ASP A 79 -21.47 13.80 -7.67
N SER A 80 -22.39 13.12 -6.98
CA SER A 80 -23.85 13.23 -7.16
C SER A 80 -24.47 14.15 -6.10
N SER A 81 -25.67 14.70 -6.39
CA SER A 81 -26.39 15.55 -5.44
C SER A 81 -26.95 14.80 -4.23
N ASP A 82 -27.06 13.48 -4.30
CA ASP A 82 -27.48 12.62 -3.18
C ASP A 82 -26.31 12.18 -2.28
N GLY A 83 -25.10 12.67 -2.55
CA GLY A 83 -23.89 12.30 -1.81
C GLY A 83 -23.18 11.06 -2.33
N THR A 84 -23.73 10.35 -3.32
CA THR A 84 -23.03 9.25 -4.01
C THR A 84 -21.76 9.77 -4.69
N ILE A 85 -20.66 9.05 -4.52
CA ILE A 85 -19.39 9.34 -5.20
C ILE A 85 -18.98 8.14 -6.04
N LYS A 86 -18.70 8.37 -7.32
CA LYS A 86 -18.21 7.35 -8.24
C LYS A 86 -16.77 7.66 -8.65
N TRP A 87 -15.91 6.65 -8.58
CA TRP A 87 -14.53 6.70 -9.04
C TRP A 87 -14.30 5.71 -10.18
N LEU A 88 -13.59 6.16 -11.23
CA LEU A 88 -12.84 5.27 -12.11
C LEU A 88 -11.41 5.20 -11.60
N ILE A 89 -10.96 3.97 -11.41
CA ILE A 89 -9.67 3.63 -10.82
C ILE A 89 -8.86 2.92 -11.89
N LYS A 90 -7.73 3.51 -12.27
CA LYS A 90 -6.78 2.94 -13.22
C LYS A 90 -5.86 1.95 -12.52
N LEU A 91 -5.87 0.71 -13.03
CA LEU A 91 -5.04 -0.40 -12.57
C LEU A 91 -3.67 -0.38 -13.26
N ALA A 92 -2.75 -1.21 -12.76
CA ALA A 92 -1.38 -1.29 -13.26
C ALA A 92 -1.29 -1.76 -14.73
N ASP A 93 -2.24 -2.58 -15.17
CA ASP A 93 -2.36 -3.05 -16.56
C ASP A 93 -2.99 -2.02 -17.50
N GLY A 94 -3.32 -0.84 -16.99
CA GLY A 94 -3.96 0.24 -17.74
C GLY A 94 -5.48 0.11 -17.90
N GLN A 95 -6.08 -0.99 -17.43
CA GLN A 95 -7.54 -1.12 -17.38
C GLN A 95 -8.12 -0.27 -16.25
N GLU A 96 -9.44 -0.03 -16.32
CA GLU A 96 -10.15 0.77 -15.31
C GLU A 96 -11.24 -0.06 -14.63
N ALA A 97 -11.34 0.10 -13.32
CA ALA A 97 -12.42 -0.43 -12.50
C ALA A 97 -13.27 0.73 -11.95
N GLU A 98 -14.59 0.51 -11.85
CA GLU A 98 -15.50 1.45 -11.23
C GLU A 98 -15.70 1.11 -9.74
N THR A 99 -15.70 2.12 -8.87
CA THR A 99 -16.05 1.96 -7.45
C THR A 99 -17.01 3.07 -7.05
N VAL A 100 -18.06 2.71 -6.31
CA VAL A 100 -19.11 3.63 -5.87
C VAL A 100 -19.17 3.65 -4.35
N TYR A 101 -19.06 4.84 -3.77
CA TYR A 101 -19.40 5.11 -2.38
C TYR A 101 -20.82 5.62 -2.27
N ILE A 102 -21.60 5.00 -1.38
CA ILE A 102 -22.98 5.35 -1.09
C ILE A 102 -23.03 5.71 0.40
N PRO A 103 -23.31 6.98 0.75
CA PRO A 103 -23.40 7.44 2.13
C PRO A 103 -24.67 6.98 2.85
#